data_AF-A0A2N5KW57-F1
#
_entry.id   AF-A0A2N5KW57-F1
#
_cell.length_a   1.000
_cell.length_b   1.000
_cell.length_c   1.000
_cell.angle_alpha   90.00
_cell.angle_beta   90.00
_cell.angle_gamma   90.00
#
_symmetry.space_group_name_H-M   'P 1'
#
loop_
_entity.id
_entity.type
_entity.pdbx_description
1 polymer ?
#
loop_
_entity_poly.entity_id
_entity_poly.type
_entity_poly.pdbx_seq_one_letter_code
_entity_poly.pdbx_strand_id
1 'polypeptide(L)'
;MTQFTKSNSSEILKKYLDSHGIKNKYLAEKMGIPPSTLSYYLNGHGKFTVDFAFAVSSALGISPEIFLDKSYKKLVTNKRGD
;
A
#
# COMPACT_ATOMS: atom_id res chain seq x y z
N MET A 1 6.21 14.33 10.42
CA MET A 1 6.37 12.85 10.38
C MET A 1 6.58 12.45 8.92
N THR A 2 7.73 11.86 8.61
CA THR A 2 8.22 11.61 7.26
C THR A 2 7.34 10.60 6.51
N GLN A 3 6.72 11.04 5.43
CA GLN A 3 5.92 10.19 4.55
C GLN A 3 6.86 9.52 3.54
N PHE A 4 7.13 8.23 3.72
CA PHE A 4 7.96 7.41 2.82
C PHE A 4 7.15 6.75 1.68
N THR A 5 5.88 7.14 1.53
CA THR A 5 4.94 6.64 0.51
C THR A 5 4.70 7.71 -0.54
N LYS A 6 4.48 7.31 -1.79
CA LYS A 6 4.16 8.28 -2.85
C LYS A 6 2.83 8.96 -2.59
N SER A 7 2.70 10.25 -2.90
CA SER A 7 1.41 10.96 -2.81
C SER A 7 0.32 10.31 -3.67
N ASN A 8 0.71 9.61 -4.74
CA ASN A 8 -0.20 8.91 -5.65
C ASN A 8 -0.32 7.41 -5.35
N SER A 9 0.09 6.94 -4.15
CA SER A 9 0.05 5.50 -3.81
C SER A 9 -1.36 4.92 -3.83
N SER A 10 -2.34 5.68 -3.36
CA SER A 10 -3.76 5.32 -3.41
C SER A 10 -4.26 5.16 -4.84
N GLU A 11 -3.84 6.04 -5.75
CA GLU A 11 -4.20 6.00 -7.17
C GLU A 11 -3.53 4.81 -7.88
N ILE A 12 -2.25 4.53 -7.58
CA ILE A 12 -1.54 3.35 -8.07
C ILE A 12 -2.26 2.08 -7.64
N LEU A 13 -2.67 1.99 -6.37
CA LEU A 13 -3.41 0.84 -5.86
C LEU A 13 -4.75 0.69 -6.58
N LYS A 14 -5.49 1.78 -6.76
CA LYS A 14 -6.78 1.76 -7.45
C LYS A 14 -6.63 1.30 -8.92
N LYS A 15 -5.63 1.81 -9.64
CA LYS A 15 -5.31 1.36 -11.00
C LYS A 15 -4.87 -0.10 -11.06
N TYR A 16 -4.08 -0.56 -10.09
CA TYR A 16 -3.64 -1.94 -10.02
C TYR A 16 -4.85 -2.87 -9.84
N LEU A 17 -5.75 -2.53 -8.91
CA LEU A 17 -6.97 -3.29 -8.67
C LEU A 17 -7.85 -3.35 -9.92
N ASP A 18 -8.07 -2.22 -10.59
CA ASP A 18 -8.86 -2.13 -11.82
C ASP A 18 -8.23 -2.95 -12.96
N SER A 19 -6.92 -2.79 -13.20
CA SER A 19 -6.19 -3.50 -14.26
C SER A 19 -6.12 -5.02 -14.04
N HIS A 20 -6.15 -5.48 -12.79
CA HIS A 20 -6.14 -6.90 -12.45
C HIS A 20 -7.54 -7.47 -12.18
N GLY A 21 -8.61 -6.67 -12.33
CA GLY A 21 -9.98 -7.08 -12.05
C GLY A 21 -10.25 -7.42 -10.57
N ILE A 22 -9.42 -6.92 -9.66
CA ILE A 22 -9.51 -7.18 -8.23
C ILE A 22 -10.47 -6.16 -7.61
N LYS A 23 -11.51 -6.65 -6.94
CA LYS A 23 -12.46 -5.76 -6.25
C LYS A 23 -11.85 -5.19 -4.97
N ASN A 24 -12.12 -3.92 -4.68
CA ASN A 24 -11.76 -3.29 -3.40
C ASN A 24 -12.23 -4.12 -2.20
N LYS A 25 -13.44 -4.69 -2.27
CA LYS A 25 -13.97 -5.58 -1.23
C LYS A 25 -13.09 -6.82 -1.02
N TYR A 26 -12.63 -7.44 -2.10
CA TYR A 26 -11.75 -8.62 -2.03
C TYR A 26 -10.43 -8.28 -1.32
N LEU A 27 -9.80 -7.15 -1.68
CA LEU A 27 -8.60 -6.69 -0.99
C LEU A 27 -8.88 -6.39 0.49
N ALA A 28 -9.98 -5.72 0.81
CA ALA A 28 -10.35 -5.41 2.19
C ALA A 28 -10.54 -6.68 3.03
N GLU A 29 -11.24 -7.69 2.48
CA GLU A 29 -11.43 -9.00 3.13
C GLU A 29 -10.09 -9.73 3.33
N LYS A 30 -9.21 -9.72 2.32
CA LYS A 30 -7.83 -10.26 2.40
C LYS A 30 -7.01 -9.60 3.51
N MET A 31 -7.22 -8.31 3.72
CA MET A 31 -6.54 -7.51 4.73
C MET A 31 -7.21 -7.57 6.10
N GLY A 32 -8.39 -8.19 6.21
CA GLY A 32 -9.17 -8.23 7.45
C GLY A 32 -9.72 -6.86 7.88
N ILE A 33 -9.86 -5.91 6.96
CA ILE A 33 -10.38 -4.57 7.24
C ILE A 33 -11.74 -4.34 6.58
N PRO A 34 -12.55 -3.40 7.08
CA PRO A 34 -13.80 -3.02 6.43
C PRO A 34 -13.54 -2.43 5.03
N PRO A 35 -14.40 -2.72 4.03
CA PRO A 35 -14.29 -2.11 2.71
C PRO A 35 -14.42 -0.58 2.75
N SER A 36 -15.21 -0.04 3.68
CA SER A 36 -15.29 1.42 3.93
C SER A 36 -13.97 2.00 4.39
N THR A 37 -13.23 1.28 5.24
CA THR A 37 -11.89 1.66 5.70
C THR A 37 -10.92 1.68 4.51
N LEU A 38 -10.89 0.63 3.69
CA LEU A 38 -10.06 0.61 2.49
C LEU A 38 -10.41 1.78 1.55
N SER A 39 -11.71 2.05 1.32
CA SER A 39 -12.17 3.19 0.53
C SER A 39 -11.72 4.53 1.10
N TYR A 40 -11.72 4.70 2.43
CA TYR A 40 -11.24 5.92 3.07
C TYR A 40 -9.74 6.19 2.77
N TYR A 41 -8.91 5.15 2.80
CA TYR A 41 -7.49 5.26 2.40
C TYR A 41 -7.33 5.49 0.89
N LEU A 42 -8.12 4.79 0.06
CA LEU A 42 -8.06 4.92 -1.40
C LEU A 42 -8.50 6.30 -1.91
N ASN A 43 -9.43 6.96 -1.24
CA ASN A 43 -9.87 8.31 -1.58
C ASN A 43 -8.94 9.40 -1.01
N GLY A 44 -7.81 9.03 -0.39
CA GLY A 44 -6.83 9.98 0.13
C GLY A 44 -7.24 10.69 1.42
N HIS A 45 -8.36 10.30 2.03
CA HIS A 45 -8.73 10.79 3.36
C HIS A 45 -7.86 10.14 4.46
N GLY A 46 -7.44 8.89 4.24
CA GLY A 46 -6.52 8.18 5.13
C GLY A 46 -5.05 8.40 4.76
N LYS A 47 -4.19 8.47 5.78
CA LYS A 47 -2.73 8.48 5.57
C LYS A 47 -2.28 7.12 5.04
N PHE A 48 -1.79 7.09 3.80
CA PHE A 48 -1.11 5.92 3.26
C PHE A 48 0.23 5.77 4.00
N THR A 49 0.33 4.77 4.88
CA THR A 49 1.53 4.50 5.68
C THR A 49 2.36 3.39 5.05
N VAL A 50 3.61 3.26 5.48
CA VAL A 50 4.48 2.15 5.07
C VAL A 50 3.84 0.81 5.45
N ASP A 51 3.33 0.69 6.66
CA ASP A 51 2.65 -0.52 7.14
C ASP A 51 1.47 -0.92 6.24
N PHE A 52 0.64 0.07 5.86
CA PHE A 52 -0.46 -0.16 4.94
C PHE A 52 0.02 -0.62 3.56
N ALA A 53 1.08 0.00 3.03
CA ALA A 53 1.71 -0.42 1.78
C ALA A 53 2.18 -1.88 1.87
N PHE A 54 2.80 -2.29 2.98
CA PHE A 54 3.23 -3.67 3.22
C PHE A 54 2.07 -4.64 3.25
N ALA A 55 1.04 -4.33 4.03
CA ALA A 55 -0.11 -5.20 4.18
C ALA A 55 -0.86 -5.37 2.85
N VAL A 56 -1.05 -4.28 2.09
CA VAL A 56 -1.67 -4.32 0.74
C VAL A 56 -0.82 -5.17 -0.19
N SER A 57 0.50 -4.97 -0.17
CA SER A 57 1.43 -5.71 -1.02
C SER A 57 1.44 -7.19 -0.71
N SER A 58 1.43 -7.55 0.58
CA SER A 58 1.32 -8.94 1.02
C SER A 58 -0.03 -9.56 0.67
N ALA A 59 -1.11 -8.80 0.72
CA ALA A 59 -2.44 -9.28 0.34
C ALA A 59 -2.54 -9.58 -1.16
N LEU A 60 -1.93 -8.71 -1.98
CA LEU A 60 -1.90 -8.80 -3.45
C LEU A 60 -0.77 -9.68 -4.00
N GLY A 61 0.23 -10.01 -3.18
CA GLY A 61 1.42 -10.77 -3.60
C GLY A 61 2.37 -9.97 -4.49
N ILE A 62 2.43 -8.65 -4.30
CA ILE A 62 3.29 -7.74 -5.09
C ILE A 62 4.37 -7.09 -4.22
N SER A 63 5.36 -6.46 -4.86
CA SER A 63 6.40 -5.73 -4.12
C SER A 63 5.88 -4.40 -3.58
N PRO A 64 6.07 -4.10 -2.29
CA PRO A 64 5.65 -2.82 -1.69
C PRO A 64 6.42 -1.62 -2.23
N GLU A 65 7.55 -1.85 -2.89
CA GLU A 65 8.33 -0.84 -3.62
C GLU A 65 7.51 -0.06 -4.67
N ILE A 66 6.39 -0.61 -5.17
CA ILE A 66 5.54 0.11 -6.12
C ILE A 66 4.78 1.28 -5.46
N PHE A 67 4.51 1.17 -4.17
CA PHE A 67 3.81 2.18 -3.36
C PHE A 67 4.78 3.03 -2.54
N LEU A 68 5.94 2.47 -2.21
CA LEU A 68 6.96 3.13 -1.40
C LEU A 68 7.86 4.01 -2.27
N ASP A 69 8.28 5.15 -1.72
CA ASP A 69 9.22 6.05 -2.38
C ASP A 69 10.67 5.56 -2.17
N LYS A 70 11.62 5.98 -3.02
CA LYS A 70 13.06 5.59 -2.95
C LYS A 70 13.65 5.81 -1.55
N SER A 71 13.12 6.76 -0.79
CA SER A 71 13.48 7.02 0.60
C SER A 71 13.31 5.81 1.53
N TYR A 72 12.36 4.91 1.23
CA TYR A 72 12.16 3.65 1.95
C TYR A 72 13.31 2.65 1.76
N LYS A 73 13.91 2.60 0.55
CA LYS A 73 14.95 1.63 0.21
C LYS A 73 16.15 1.73 1.15
N LYS A 74 16.46 2.93 1.65
CA LYS A 74 17.55 3.18 2.60
C LYS A 74 17.31 2.59 4.00
N LEU A 75 16.04 2.38 4.40
CA LEU A 75 15.67 1.84 5.72
C LEU A 75 15.75 0.30 5.76
N VAL A 76 15.38 -0.38 4.67
CA VAL A 76 15.42 -1.86 4.59
C VAL A 76 16.83 -2.38 4.36
N THR A 77 17.63 -1.69 3.55
CA THR A 77 19.00 -2.14 3.23
C THR A 77 19.95 -2.05 4.42
N ASN A 78 19.58 -1.33 5.49
CA ASN A 78 20.41 -1.18 6.70
C ASN A 78 20.07 -2.21 7.81
N LYS A 79 19.27 -3.24 7.54
CA LYS A 79 18.90 -4.28 8.53
C LYS A 79 19.30 -5.71 8.16
N ARG A 80 20.19 -5.88 7.17
CA ARG A 80 20.83 -7.16 6.80
C ARG A 80 22.35 -7.00 6.65
N GLY A 81 22.95 -6.36 7.64
CA GLY A 81 24.39 -6.13 7.71
C GLY A 81 24.77 -5.67 9.11
N ASP A 82 24.61 -6.58 10.08
CA ASP A 82 25.57 -6.91 11.15
C ASP A 82 25.01 -8.14 11.90
#